data_AF-A0A1S3RKS3-F1
#
_entry.id   AF-A0A1S3RKS3-F1
#
_cell.length_a   1.000
_cell.length_b   1.000
_cell.length_c   1.000
_cell.angle_alpha   90.00
_cell.angle_beta   90.00
_cell.angle_gamma   90.00
#
_symmetry.space_group_name_H-M   'P 1'
#
loop_
_entity.id
_entity.type
_entity.pdbx_description
1 polymer ?
#
loop_
_entity_poly.entity_id
_entity_poly.type
_entity_poly.pdbx_seq_one_letter_code
_entity_poly.pdbx_strand_id
1 'polypeptide(L)'
;MTPPTVLVRTSPVVSDSRVHCAKILYQKPVESLRSEQTANPMYRTWLQFLALLGGFAVPGVLRVGGMEVFMSNEVEAVNGTEVRLKCTFKSKHPVSLSSVTVSWNFRPLGQGAEESVFYYQETAYPPTEGRFKGHAVWSGDILRQDASISLQDVPFTFNGTYTCQVRNLPDVHGINGEVTLRVVHKVSVSEIGILAVAIGAAIAIVLVVLCIFVVFKYHKLNRHANTDLKLQGWERELNARVLEECKLNATVLEETKLNATVLEESELNARVLEESELNATVLEESKLNATVLEECKLNATVLEESKLNATVLEECKLNATVLEESELNATVLEESKLNATVLEESKLNATVLEETKLNATVLEESELNATVLEESKLNAREKKEWKDPTVC
;
A
#
# COMPACT_ATOMS: atom_id res chain seq x y z
N MET A 1 21.06 -2.60 -76.67
CA MET A 1 22.52 -2.53 -76.43
C MET A 1 22.96 -3.80 -75.72
N THR A 2 24.03 -4.43 -76.19
CA THR A 2 24.70 -5.64 -75.65
C THR A 2 26.09 -5.25 -75.09
N PRO A 3 26.90 -6.17 -74.49
CA PRO A 3 26.59 -7.25 -73.55
C PRO A 3 27.18 -6.93 -72.15
N PRO A 4 28.47 -7.22 -71.85
CA PRO A 4 29.05 -8.46 -71.28
C PRO A 4 28.85 -8.59 -69.73
N THR A 5 29.18 -9.65 -68.99
CA THR A 5 30.11 -10.82 -69.07
C THR A 5 31.57 -10.56 -68.63
N VAL A 6 32.19 -11.62 -68.07
CA VAL A 6 33.63 -11.82 -67.71
C VAL A 6 34.03 -11.31 -66.30
N LEU A 7 34.38 -12.13 -65.29
CA LEU A 7 35.38 -13.22 -65.07
C LEU A 7 36.78 -12.76 -64.58
N VAL A 8 37.38 -13.65 -63.77
CA VAL A 8 38.82 -13.81 -63.42
C VAL A 8 39.32 -13.24 -62.07
N ARG A 9 39.68 -14.18 -61.17
CA ARG A 9 40.90 -14.35 -60.31
C ARG A 9 41.80 -13.13 -60.03
N THR A 10 42.50 -13.00 -58.89
CA THR A 10 43.34 -14.02 -58.19
C THR A 10 43.54 -13.78 -56.68
N SER A 11 43.83 -14.88 -55.96
CA SER A 11 44.43 -15.00 -54.61
C SER A 11 45.89 -14.46 -54.55
N PRO A 12 46.72 -14.58 -53.47
CA PRO A 12 46.73 -15.52 -52.30
C PRO A 12 46.84 -14.79 -50.93
N VAL A 13 46.99 -15.38 -49.72
CA VAL A 13 48.05 -16.28 -49.15
C VAL A 13 47.54 -16.81 -47.78
N VAL A 14 47.52 -18.14 -47.52
CA VAL A 14 48.30 -18.93 -46.49
C VAL A 14 48.29 -18.31 -45.07
N SER A 15 48.06 -18.98 -43.93
CA SER A 15 47.95 -20.39 -43.45
C SER A 15 47.03 -20.38 -42.19
N ASP A 16 46.43 -21.46 -41.68
CA ASP A 16 47.12 -22.69 -41.28
C ASP A 16 46.26 -23.97 -41.18
N SER A 17 46.96 -25.06 -41.48
CA SER A 17 46.82 -26.48 -41.12
C SER A 17 45.53 -26.97 -40.44
N ARG A 18 44.75 -27.83 -41.11
CA ARG A 18 44.90 -29.32 -41.23
C ARG A 18 44.38 -30.06 -39.98
N VAL A 19 43.75 -31.24 -40.03
CA VAL A 19 43.35 -32.17 -41.12
C VAL A 19 42.21 -33.04 -40.52
N HIS A 20 41.06 -33.24 -41.17
CA HIS A 20 40.76 -34.31 -42.16
C HIS A 20 40.99 -35.75 -41.63
N CYS A 21 40.19 -36.77 -41.99
CA CYS A 21 38.86 -36.79 -42.59
C CYS A 21 38.24 -38.20 -42.47
N ALA A 22 36.91 -38.26 -42.64
CA ALA A 22 36.09 -39.35 -43.19
C ALA A 22 36.62 -40.79 -43.33
N LYS A 23 35.71 -41.75 -43.07
CA LYS A 23 35.40 -42.75 -44.11
C LYS A 23 33.93 -43.19 -44.10
N ILE A 24 33.38 -43.31 -45.30
CA ILE A 24 32.00 -43.71 -45.59
C ILE A 24 32.03 -45.14 -46.17
N LEU A 25 31.05 -45.96 -45.75
CA LEU A 25 30.49 -47.19 -46.35
C LEU A 25 31.42 -48.18 -47.10
N TYR A 26 31.26 -49.48 -46.81
CA TYR A 26 30.88 -50.47 -47.83
C TYR A 26 30.24 -51.72 -47.18
N GLN A 27 29.44 -52.44 -47.96
CA GLN A 27 28.56 -53.54 -47.54
C GLN A 27 28.70 -54.70 -48.55
N LYS A 28 28.90 -55.96 -48.10
CA LYS A 28 28.58 -57.24 -48.81
C LYS A 28 28.92 -58.48 -47.94
N PRO A 29 28.51 -59.73 -48.29
CA PRO A 29 27.81 -60.61 -47.34
C PRO A 29 28.49 -61.95 -47.02
N VAL A 30 27.74 -62.81 -46.33
CA VAL A 30 28.09 -64.15 -45.81
C VAL A 30 27.99 -65.26 -46.87
N GLU A 31 28.99 -66.14 -46.91
CA GLU A 31 29.04 -67.57 -47.33
C GLU A 31 30.49 -68.04 -47.00
N SER A 32 30.89 -69.31 -46.85
CA SER A 32 30.25 -70.60 -46.50
C SER A 32 31.38 -71.63 -46.23
N LEU A 33 31.03 -72.86 -45.81
CA LEU A 33 31.87 -74.09 -45.83
C LEU A 33 33.05 -74.29 -44.85
N ARG A 34 32.75 -75.06 -43.78
CA ARG A 34 33.29 -76.41 -43.50
C ARG A 34 34.83 -76.62 -43.43
N SER A 35 35.30 -76.97 -42.24
CA SER A 35 36.25 -78.08 -42.04
C SER A 35 36.01 -78.78 -40.70
N GLU A 36 36.03 -80.12 -40.70
CA GLU A 36 35.97 -80.94 -39.49
C GLU A 36 37.29 -80.88 -38.71
N GLN A 37 37.20 -80.82 -37.38
CA GLN A 37 38.28 -81.24 -36.50
C GLN A 37 37.75 -82.15 -35.38
N THR A 38 38.19 -83.40 -35.43
CA THR A 38 37.96 -84.43 -34.41
C THR A 38 38.67 -84.05 -33.11
N ALA A 39 37.91 -83.72 -32.05
CA ALA A 39 38.45 -83.33 -30.76
C ALA A 39 38.49 -84.49 -29.74
N ASN A 40 39.56 -84.52 -28.94
CA ASN A 40 39.92 -85.60 -28.03
C ASN A 40 38.89 -85.87 -26.90
N PRO A 41 38.80 -87.13 -26.39
CA PRO A 41 37.74 -87.54 -25.45
C PRO A 41 37.80 -86.89 -24.05
N MET A 42 38.80 -86.04 -23.75
CA MET A 42 38.93 -85.36 -22.45
C MET A 42 38.24 -83.99 -22.39
N TYR A 43 37.58 -83.54 -23.46
CA TYR A 43 36.74 -82.33 -23.46
C TYR A 43 35.26 -82.63 -23.16
N ARG A 44 34.83 -83.89 -23.37
CA ARG A 44 33.41 -84.31 -23.31
C ARG A 44 32.84 -84.35 -21.89
N THR A 45 33.65 -84.66 -20.88
CA THR A 45 33.25 -84.63 -19.46
C THR A 45 33.09 -83.21 -18.92
N TRP A 46 33.92 -82.26 -19.33
CA TRP A 46 33.76 -80.84 -18.97
C TRP A 46 32.50 -80.23 -19.59
N LEU A 47 32.18 -80.58 -20.84
CA LEU A 47 30.91 -80.21 -21.49
C LEU A 47 29.68 -80.79 -20.77
N GLN A 48 29.76 -82.00 -20.23
CA GLN A 48 28.65 -82.60 -19.46
C GLN A 48 28.44 -81.94 -18.09
N PHE A 49 29.51 -81.54 -17.40
CA PHE A 49 29.38 -80.74 -16.18
C PHE A 49 28.84 -79.32 -16.45
N LEU A 50 29.24 -78.69 -17.57
CA LEU A 50 28.68 -77.41 -17.99
C LEU A 50 27.18 -77.54 -18.38
N ALA A 51 26.79 -78.63 -19.03
CA ALA A 51 25.41 -78.91 -19.40
C ALA A 51 24.51 -79.23 -18.19
N LEU A 52 25.03 -79.93 -17.17
CA LEU A 52 24.31 -80.18 -15.92
C LEU A 52 24.10 -78.90 -15.09
N LEU A 53 25.01 -77.93 -15.16
CA LEU A 53 24.83 -76.61 -14.54
C LEU A 53 24.00 -75.64 -15.40
N GLY A 54 23.95 -75.83 -16.72
CA GLY A 54 23.12 -75.04 -17.64
C GLY A 54 21.69 -75.57 -17.85
N GLY A 55 21.33 -76.72 -17.27
CA GLY A 55 20.14 -77.50 -17.60
C GLY A 55 18.80 -77.02 -17.03
N PHE A 56 18.76 -75.94 -16.24
CA PHE A 56 17.53 -75.37 -15.66
C PHE A 56 17.33 -73.90 -16.06
N ALA A 57 17.23 -73.65 -17.37
CA ALA A 57 17.07 -72.30 -17.92
C ALA A 57 15.83 -72.11 -18.82
N VAL A 58 14.81 -72.96 -18.71
CA VAL A 58 13.45 -72.66 -19.23
C VAL A 58 12.35 -73.16 -18.29
N PRO A 59 12.07 -72.47 -17.16
CA PRO A 59 10.69 -72.05 -16.96
C PRO A 59 10.38 -71.03 -18.05
N GLY A 60 9.33 -71.28 -18.83
CA GLY A 60 8.78 -70.27 -19.73
C GLY A 60 8.18 -69.14 -18.92
N VAL A 61 9.01 -68.22 -18.43
CA VAL A 61 8.55 -66.95 -17.87
C VAL A 61 8.03 -66.14 -19.05
N LEU A 62 6.77 -66.40 -19.40
CA LEU A 62 5.90 -65.40 -20.01
C LEU A 62 6.16 -64.13 -19.20
N ARG A 63 6.81 -63.14 -19.81
CA ARG A 63 6.98 -61.83 -19.19
C ARG A 63 5.59 -61.30 -18.96
N VAL A 64 5.13 -61.40 -17.72
CA VAL A 64 3.81 -60.96 -17.32
C VAL A 64 3.70 -59.50 -17.76
N GLY A 65 2.73 -59.26 -18.64
CA GLY A 65 2.34 -57.90 -19.02
C GLY A 65 2.07 -57.13 -17.74
N GLY A 66 2.71 -55.96 -17.64
CA GLY A 66 2.58 -55.09 -16.49
C GLY A 66 1.86 -53.85 -16.97
N MET A 67 0.61 -53.68 -16.52
CA MET A 67 -0.15 -52.45 -16.69
C MET A 67 0.37 -51.40 -15.70
N GLU A 68 0.87 -50.29 -16.22
CA GLU A 68 1.31 -49.14 -15.42
C GLU A 68 0.16 -48.14 -15.31
N VAL A 69 -0.29 -47.81 -14.09
CA VAL A 69 -1.33 -46.80 -13.83
C VAL A 69 -0.70 -45.60 -13.13
N PHE A 70 -0.92 -44.40 -13.67
CA PHE A 70 -0.38 -43.13 -13.20
C PHE A 70 -1.53 -42.23 -12.70
N MET A 71 -1.49 -41.89 -11.41
CA MET A 71 -2.41 -40.96 -10.75
C MET A 71 -1.65 -40.03 -9.82
N SER A 72 -2.28 -38.94 -9.38
CA SER A 72 -1.78 -38.11 -8.27
C SER A 72 -2.04 -38.81 -6.93
N ASN A 73 -1.14 -38.67 -5.96
CA ASN A 73 -1.34 -39.24 -4.61
C ASN A 73 -2.53 -38.59 -3.87
N GLU A 74 -2.73 -37.29 -4.10
CA GLU A 74 -3.70 -36.45 -3.40
C GLU A 74 -4.26 -35.39 -4.35
N VAL A 75 -5.55 -35.08 -4.21
CA VAL A 75 -6.26 -34.04 -4.96
C VAL A 75 -7.17 -33.29 -3.99
N GLU A 76 -7.13 -31.96 -4.03
CA GLU A 76 -8.06 -31.12 -3.29
C GLU A 76 -9.21 -30.65 -4.19
N ALA A 77 -10.44 -30.70 -3.68
CA ALA A 77 -11.64 -30.21 -4.32
C ALA A 77 -12.40 -29.28 -3.38
N VAL A 78 -13.09 -28.27 -3.92
CA VAL A 78 -13.93 -27.40 -3.11
C VAL A 78 -15.34 -27.98 -3.02
N ASN A 79 -15.95 -27.95 -1.84
CA ASN A 79 -17.34 -28.41 -1.65
C ASN A 79 -18.31 -27.72 -2.62
N GLY A 80 -19.06 -28.51 -3.39
CA GLY A 80 -19.97 -28.03 -4.44
C GLY A 80 -19.29 -27.59 -5.74
N THR A 81 -18.09 -28.09 -6.06
CA THR A 81 -17.43 -27.89 -7.35
C THR A 81 -17.18 -29.21 -8.07
N GLU A 82 -16.84 -29.16 -9.37
CA GLU A 82 -16.37 -30.32 -10.13
C GLU A 82 -14.87 -30.58 -9.88
N VAL A 83 -14.49 -31.85 -9.72
CA VAL A 83 -13.08 -32.29 -9.70
C VAL A 83 -12.87 -33.46 -10.67
N ARG A 84 -11.77 -33.44 -11.42
CA ARG A 84 -11.35 -34.55 -12.28
C ARG A 84 -10.32 -35.43 -11.58
N LEU A 85 -10.70 -36.67 -11.29
CA LEU A 85 -9.77 -37.69 -10.81
C LEU A 85 -9.02 -38.28 -12.02
N LYS A 86 -7.77 -37.84 -12.19
CA LYS A 86 -6.95 -38.21 -13.34
C LYS A 86 -6.35 -39.61 -13.16
N CYS A 87 -6.77 -40.54 -14.03
CA CYS A 87 -6.18 -41.88 -14.16
C CYS A 87 -5.68 -42.05 -15.60
N THR A 88 -4.37 -42.09 -15.79
CA THR A 88 -3.76 -42.41 -17.10
C THR A 88 -3.01 -43.72 -16.99
N PHE A 89 -3.16 -44.61 -17.97
CA PHE A 89 -2.53 -45.93 -17.95
C PHE A 89 -1.57 -46.11 -19.11
N LYS A 90 -0.79 -47.20 -19.06
CA LYS A 90 0.10 -47.61 -20.14
C LYS A 90 0.14 -49.13 -20.24
N SER A 91 -0.37 -49.64 -21.35
CA SER A 91 -0.37 -51.07 -21.67
C SER A 91 0.70 -51.41 -22.70
N LYS A 92 1.23 -52.63 -22.63
CA LYS A 92 2.15 -53.18 -23.64
C LYS A 92 1.41 -53.81 -24.84
N HIS A 93 0.13 -54.08 -24.67
CA HIS A 93 -0.76 -54.62 -25.70
C HIS A 93 -1.54 -53.50 -26.38
N PRO A 94 -1.97 -53.67 -27.65
CA PRO A 94 -2.81 -52.69 -28.32
C PRO A 94 -4.08 -52.42 -27.50
N VAL A 95 -4.46 -51.15 -27.43
CA VAL A 95 -5.62 -50.68 -26.66
C VAL A 95 -6.79 -50.47 -27.60
N SER A 96 -7.94 -51.08 -27.29
CA SER A 96 -9.22 -50.85 -27.96
C SER A 96 -10.33 -50.58 -26.93
N LEU A 97 -11.47 -50.09 -27.40
CA LEU A 97 -12.63 -49.79 -26.53
C LEU A 97 -13.20 -51.05 -25.86
N SER A 98 -13.07 -52.22 -26.50
CA SER A 98 -13.58 -53.51 -25.99
C SER A 98 -12.56 -54.36 -25.26
N SER A 99 -11.25 -54.12 -25.46
CA SER A 99 -10.21 -54.85 -24.74
C SER A 99 -9.96 -54.29 -23.34
N VAL A 100 -10.27 -53.01 -23.11
CA VAL A 100 -10.08 -52.31 -21.84
C VAL A 100 -11.34 -52.31 -20.99
N THR A 101 -11.17 -52.69 -19.72
CA THR A 101 -12.14 -52.50 -18.64
C THR A 101 -11.56 -51.58 -17.57
N VAL A 102 -12.37 -50.64 -17.08
CA VAL A 102 -11.99 -49.74 -15.97
C VAL A 102 -13.01 -49.88 -14.85
N SER A 103 -12.54 -50.08 -13.62
CA SER A 103 -13.34 -49.99 -12.40
C SER A 103 -12.79 -48.88 -11.52
N TRP A 104 -13.64 -47.92 -11.17
CA TRP A 104 -13.36 -46.93 -10.13
C TRP A 104 -14.10 -47.31 -8.86
N ASN A 105 -13.36 -47.45 -7.78
CA ASN A 105 -13.88 -47.77 -6.45
C ASN A 105 -13.52 -46.65 -5.46
N PHE A 106 -14.25 -46.56 -4.36
CA PHE A 106 -14.08 -45.59 -3.29
C PHE A 106 -13.99 -46.28 -1.93
N ARG A 107 -13.09 -45.79 -1.07
CA ARG A 107 -12.96 -46.19 0.32
C ARG A 107 -13.00 -44.94 1.22
N PRO A 108 -13.91 -44.85 2.20
CA PRO A 108 -13.95 -43.70 3.09
C PRO A 108 -12.74 -43.67 4.04
N LEU A 109 -12.40 -42.48 4.56
CA LEU A 109 -11.26 -42.26 5.48
C LEU A 109 -11.35 -42.99 6.84
N GLY A 110 -12.50 -43.58 7.17
CA GLY A 110 -12.76 -44.27 8.45
C GLY A 110 -13.02 -45.77 8.28
N GLN A 111 -13.86 -46.34 9.15
CA GLN A 111 -14.40 -47.68 8.91
C GLN A 111 -15.54 -47.60 7.88
N GLY A 112 -15.39 -48.31 6.77
CA GLY A 112 -16.40 -48.48 5.75
C GLY A 112 -15.97 -49.51 4.71
N ALA A 113 -16.94 -50.08 4.00
CA ALA A 113 -16.68 -50.97 2.88
C ALA A 113 -16.21 -50.18 1.64
N GLU A 114 -15.66 -50.90 0.67
CA GLU A 114 -15.35 -50.37 -0.66
C GLU A 114 -16.66 -50.20 -1.46
N GLU A 115 -16.92 -49.00 -1.98
CA GLU A 115 -18.09 -48.68 -2.80
C GLU A 115 -17.67 -48.55 -4.28
N SER A 116 -18.53 -48.95 -5.23
CA SER A 116 -18.27 -48.71 -6.66
C SER A 116 -18.68 -47.29 -7.05
N VAL A 117 -17.80 -46.60 -7.78
CA VAL A 117 -17.97 -45.19 -8.21
C VAL A 117 -18.38 -45.12 -9.68
N PHE A 118 -17.69 -45.88 -10.54
CA PHE A 118 -17.89 -45.86 -11.98
C PHE A 118 -17.34 -47.13 -12.63
N TYR A 119 -17.97 -47.61 -13.70
CA TYR A 119 -17.49 -48.76 -14.47
C TYR A 119 -17.45 -48.43 -15.98
N TYR A 120 -16.45 -48.96 -16.70
CA TYR A 120 -16.35 -48.83 -18.14
C TYR A 120 -16.00 -50.19 -18.75
N GLN A 121 -16.76 -50.58 -19.78
CA GLN A 121 -16.49 -51.74 -20.63
C GLN A 121 -17.21 -51.53 -21.96
N GLU A 122 -16.48 -51.23 -23.04
CA GLU A 122 -17.00 -50.76 -24.35
C GLU A 122 -17.68 -49.38 -24.31
N THR A 123 -18.52 -49.17 -23.30
CA THR A 123 -19.24 -47.93 -23.00
C THR A 123 -19.08 -47.57 -21.51
N ALA A 124 -19.41 -46.32 -21.18
CA ALA A 124 -19.38 -45.80 -19.82
C ALA A 124 -20.68 -46.14 -19.07
N TYR A 125 -20.57 -46.80 -17.92
CA TYR A 125 -21.69 -47.14 -17.04
C TYR A 125 -21.66 -46.25 -15.78
N PRO A 126 -22.44 -45.15 -15.76
CA PRO A 126 -22.54 -44.29 -14.58
C PRO A 126 -23.30 -44.99 -13.45
N PRO A 127 -23.04 -44.61 -12.18
CA PRO A 127 -23.71 -45.19 -11.03
C PRO A 127 -25.21 -44.86 -11.04
N THR A 128 -26.05 -45.90 -11.00
CA THR A 128 -27.52 -45.80 -10.98
C THR A 128 -28.10 -45.60 -9.58
N GLU A 129 -27.31 -45.92 -8.54
CA GLU A 129 -27.67 -45.92 -7.12
C GLU A 129 -26.49 -45.47 -6.26
N GLY A 130 -26.71 -45.32 -4.95
CA GLY A 130 -25.70 -44.88 -4.01
C GLY A 130 -25.30 -43.41 -4.15
N ARG A 131 -24.24 -43.03 -3.44
CA ARG A 131 -23.80 -41.64 -3.24
C ARG A 131 -23.23 -40.93 -4.47
N PHE A 132 -22.78 -41.69 -5.47
CA PHE A 132 -22.15 -41.14 -6.69
C PHE A 132 -23.16 -40.93 -7.83
N LYS A 133 -24.40 -41.37 -7.67
CA LYS A 133 -25.50 -41.23 -8.64
C LYS A 133 -25.68 -39.78 -9.05
N GLY A 134 -25.55 -39.49 -10.35
CA GLY A 134 -25.69 -38.13 -10.90
C GLY A 134 -24.49 -37.21 -10.65
N HIS A 135 -23.48 -37.65 -9.88
CA HIS A 135 -22.27 -36.89 -9.59
C HIS A 135 -21.06 -37.40 -10.38
N ALA A 136 -20.91 -38.72 -10.55
CA ALA A 136 -19.78 -39.30 -11.28
C ALA A 136 -20.05 -39.40 -12.78
N VAL A 137 -19.15 -38.84 -13.59
CA VAL A 137 -19.23 -38.75 -15.06
C VAL A 137 -17.91 -39.18 -15.68
N TRP A 138 -17.95 -39.89 -16.82
CA TRP A 138 -16.75 -40.27 -17.57
C TRP A 138 -16.09 -39.06 -18.23
N SER A 139 -14.78 -38.85 -18.03
CA SER A 139 -14.04 -37.74 -18.65
C SER A 139 -12.70 -38.13 -19.32
N GLY A 140 -12.43 -39.44 -19.41
CA GLY A 140 -11.28 -40.03 -20.09
C GLY A 140 -11.49 -40.31 -21.59
N ASP A 141 -10.42 -40.79 -22.24
CA ASP A 141 -10.39 -41.28 -23.62
C ASP A 141 -9.50 -42.54 -23.64
N ILE A 142 -10.13 -43.71 -23.73
CA ILE A 142 -9.45 -45.01 -23.70
C ILE A 142 -8.40 -45.14 -24.81
N LEU A 143 -8.65 -44.58 -26.00
CA LEU A 143 -7.71 -44.65 -27.13
C LEU A 143 -6.46 -43.80 -26.88
N ARG A 144 -6.56 -42.77 -26.03
CA ARG A 144 -5.45 -41.97 -25.50
C ARG A 144 -4.86 -42.51 -24.19
N GLN A 145 -5.31 -43.69 -23.75
CA GLN A 145 -4.91 -44.33 -22.49
C GLN A 145 -5.25 -43.48 -21.25
N ASP A 146 -6.37 -42.74 -21.33
CA ASP A 146 -6.93 -41.93 -20.26
C ASP A 146 -8.23 -42.57 -19.76
N ALA A 147 -8.25 -42.94 -18.48
CA ALA A 147 -9.35 -43.57 -17.75
C ALA A 147 -9.95 -42.67 -16.67
N SER A 148 -9.78 -41.35 -16.79
CA SER A 148 -10.26 -40.34 -15.83
C SER A 148 -11.78 -40.30 -15.68
N ILE A 149 -12.23 -39.94 -14.48
CA ILE A 149 -13.61 -39.54 -14.20
C ILE A 149 -13.66 -38.12 -13.63
N SER A 150 -14.79 -37.44 -13.84
CA SER A 150 -15.16 -36.21 -13.16
C SER A 150 -16.20 -36.51 -12.09
N LEU A 151 -16.05 -35.91 -10.91
CA LEU A 151 -17.09 -35.86 -9.87
C LEU A 151 -17.64 -34.43 -9.82
N GLN A 152 -18.95 -34.27 -10.04
CA GLN A 152 -19.68 -33.01 -10.04
C GLN A 152 -20.33 -32.75 -8.68
N ASP A 153 -20.58 -31.47 -8.35
CA ASP A 153 -21.23 -31.02 -7.10
C ASP A 153 -20.71 -31.71 -5.83
N VAL A 154 -19.38 -31.85 -5.71
CA VAL A 154 -18.71 -32.72 -4.74
C VAL A 154 -19.04 -32.33 -3.29
N PRO A 155 -19.74 -33.17 -2.50
CA PRO A 155 -20.01 -32.91 -1.09
C PRO A 155 -18.85 -33.37 -0.20
N PHE A 156 -18.73 -32.83 1.02
CA PHE A 156 -17.75 -33.28 2.02
C PHE A 156 -17.74 -34.78 2.31
N THR A 157 -18.84 -35.49 2.03
CA THR A 157 -18.90 -36.93 2.26
C THR A 157 -17.98 -37.70 1.29
N PHE A 158 -17.66 -37.15 0.12
CA PHE A 158 -16.79 -37.76 -0.89
C PHE A 158 -15.29 -37.79 -0.47
N ASN A 159 -14.96 -37.27 0.72
CA ASN A 159 -13.66 -37.43 1.35
C ASN A 159 -13.30 -38.91 1.53
N GLY A 160 -12.18 -39.31 0.95
CA GLY A 160 -11.73 -40.70 0.96
C GLY A 160 -10.76 -41.00 -0.17
N THR A 161 -10.47 -42.27 -0.34
CA THR A 161 -9.47 -42.77 -1.25
C THR A 161 -10.14 -43.47 -2.43
N TYR A 162 -9.79 -43.07 -3.65
CA TYR A 162 -10.36 -43.58 -4.88
C TYR A 162 -9.33 -44.45 -5.60
N THR A 163 -9.77 -45.62 -6.05
CA THR A 163 -8.92 -46.63 -6.67
C THR A 163 -9.32 -46.82 -8.12
N CYS A 164 -8.39 -46.55 -9.05
CA CYS A 164 -8.57 -46.80 -10.48
C CYS A 164 -7.93 -48.16 -10.86
N GLN A 165 -8.75 -49.13 -11.22
CA GLN A 165 -8.32 -50.44 -11.71
C GLN A 165 -8.52 -50.51 -13.23
N VAL A 166 -7.43 -50.55 -14.00
CA VAL A 166 -7.47 -50.70 -15.46
C VAL A 166 -7.00 -52.10 -15.84
N ARG A 167 -7.74 -52.79 -16.70
CA ARG A 167 -7.38 -54.12 -17.23
C ARG A 167 -7.48 -54.09 -18.75
N ASN A 168 -6.47 -54.59 -19.47
CA ASN A 168 -6.48 -54.69 -20.93
C ASN A 168 -6.07 -56.11 -21.35
N LEU A 169 -6.99 -57.07 -21.42
CA LEU A 169 -6.63 -58.50 -21.58
C LEU A 169 -5.70 -58.71 -22.80
N PRO A 170 -4.55 -59.41 -22.65
CA PRO A 170 -4.09 -60.22 -21.50
C PRO A 170 -3.28 -59.48 -20.42
N ASP A 171 -3.10 -58.16 -20.55
CA ASP A 171 -2.40 -57.23 -19.62
C ASP A 171 -3.27 -56.96 -18.36
N VAL A 172 -3.45 -57.99 -17.52
CA VAL A 172 -4.32 -57.97 -16.32
C VAL A 172 -3.54 -57.72 -15.02
N HIS A 173 -2.22 -57.90 -15.03
CA HIS A 173 -1.39 -57.72 -13.84
C HIS A 173 -0.87 -56.28 -13.81
N GLY A 174 -1.40 -55.47 -12.90
CA GLY A 174 -1.00 -54.08 -12.71
C GLY A 174 -1.13 -53.66 -11.25
N ILE A 175 -0.44 -52.57 -10.89
CA ILE A 175 -0.69 -51.89 -9.62
C ILE A 175 -1.88 -50.97 -9.85
N ASN A 176 -2.90 -51.07 -8.99
CA ASN A 176 -4.05 -50.17 -9.03
C ASN A 176 -3.57 -48.73 -8.75
N GLY A 177 -4.07 -47.76 -9.50
CA GLY A 177 -3.87 -46.37 -9.14
C GLY A 177 -4.68 -46.04 -7.89
N GLU A 178 -4.13 -45.26 -6.96
CA GLU A 178 -4.81 -44.80 -5.75
C GLU A 178 -4.64 -43.27 -5.60
N VAL A 179 -5.73 -42.55 -5.29
CA VAL A 179 -5.73 -41.08 -5.05
C VAL A 179 -6.58 -40.75 -3.84
N THR A 180 -6.05 -39.92 -2.93
CA THR A 180 -6.83 -39.38 -1.81
C THR A 180 -7.50 -38.07 -2.21
N LEU A 181 -8.83 -38.01 -2.17
CA LEU A 181 -9.60 -36.79 -2.41
C LEU A 181 -9.86 -36.08 -1.07
N ARG A 182 -9.41 -34.83 -0.95
CA ARG A 182 -9.80 -33.94 0.14
C ARG A 182 -10.77 -32.88 -0.34
N VAL A 183 -11.98 -32.91 0.21
CA VAL A 183 -13.01 -31.90 -0.01
C VAL A 183 -12.85 -30.82 1.06
N VAL A 184 -12.39 -29.64 0.66
CA VAL A 184 -12.19 -28.47 1.52
C VAL A 184 -13.37 -27.51 1.43
N HIS A 185 -13.54 -26.68 2.47
CA HIS A 185 -14.51 -25.59 2.40
C HIS A 185 -14.14 -24.60 1.29
N LYS A 186 -15.15 -23.94 0.70
CA LYS A 186 -14.96 -22.85 -0.26
C LYS A 186 -14.42 -21.61 0.45
N VAL A 187 -13.12 -21.68 0.75
CA VAL A 187 -12.27 -20.69 1.42
C VAL A 187 -13.01 -19.94 2.53
N SER A 188 -12.89 -20.44 3.77
CA SER A 188 -12.80 -19.50 4.89
C SER A 188 -11.58 -18.62 4.59
N VAL A 189 -11.83 -17.41 4.07
CA VAL A 189 -10.78 -16.44 3.73
C VAL A 189 -9.86 -16.39 4.94
N SER A 190 -8.61 -16.83 4.77
CA SER A 190 -7.71 -17.08 5.89
C SER A 190 -7.80 -15.89 6.84
N GLU A 191 -8.04 -16.13 8.13
CA GLU A 191 -8.15 -15.03 9.10
C GLU A 191 -6.90 -14.15 9.04
N ILE A 192 -5.75 -14.78 8.78
CA ILE A 192 -4.45 -14.15 8.49
C ILE A 192 -4.50 -13.27 7.23
N GLY A 193 -5.21 -13.68 6.18
CA GLY A 193 -5.43 -12.90 4.96
C GLY A 193 -6.39 -11.73 5.16
N ILE A 194 -7.48 -11.90 5.91
CA ILE A 194 -8.38 -10.79 6.30
C ILE A 194 -7.60 -9.80 7.19
N LEU A 195 -6.86 -10.30 8.17
CA LEU A 195 -5.99 -9.50 9.03
C LEU A 195 -4.91 -8.79 8.22
N ALA A 196 -4.26 -9.43 7.25
CA ALA A 196 -3.26 -8.80 6.40
C ALA A 196 -3.86 -7.70 5.52
N VAL A 197 -5.08 -7.89 4.98
CA VAL A 197 -5.81 -6.84 4.24
C VAL A 197 -6.24 -5.71 5.18
N ALA A 198 -6.70 -6.00 6.39
CA ALA A 198 -7.11 -5.01 7.38
C ALA A 198 -5.91 -4.20 7.91
N ILE A 199 -4.78 -4.85 8.19
CA ILE A 199 -3.50 -4.22 8.57
C ILE A 199 -2.96 -3.41 7.39
N GLY A 200 -2.99 -3.94 6.17
CA GLY A 200 -2.60 -3.23 4.96
C GLY A 200 -3.46 -1.99 4.71
N ALA A 201 -4.77 -2.08 4.91
CA ALA A 201 -5.70 -0.95 4.82
C ALA A 201 -5.48 0.06 5.96
N ALA A 202 -5.24 -0.38 7.20
CA ALA A 202 -4.93 0.49 8.31
C ALA A 202 -3.60 1.23 8.11
N ILE A 203 -2.55 0.55 7.65
CA ILE A 203 -1.28 1.17 7.27
C ILE A 203 -1.47 2.13 6.11
N ALA A 204 -2.25 1.77 5.08
CA ALA A 204 -2.57 2.67 3.98
C ALA A 204 -3.35 3.91 4.44
N ILE A 205 -4.29 3.77 5.37
CA ILE A 205 -5.03 4.90 5.98
C ILE A 205 -4.07 5.75 6.81
N VAL A 206 -3.20 5.16 7.63
CA VAL A 206 -2.18 5.91 8.39
C VAL A 206 -1.20 6.62 7.46
N LEU A 207 -0.76 5.99 6.37
CA LEU A 207 0.07 6.63 5.35
C LEU A 207 -0.69 7.72 4.60
N VAL A 208 -1.98 7.57 4.31
CA VAL A 208 -2.82 8.62 3.72
C VAL A 208 -3.05 9.76 4.71
N VAL A 209 -3.28 9.50 5.99
CA VAL A 209 -3.40 10.52 7.04
C VAL A 209 -2.07 11.21 7.30
N LEU A 210 -0.94 10.49 7.27
CA LEU A 210 0.40 11.07 7.32
C LEU A 210 0.72 11.86 6.06
N CYS A 211 0.31 11.40 4.87
CA CYS A 211 0.42 12.17 3.64
C CYS A 211 -0.48 13.41 3.68
N ILE A 212 -1.71 13.34 4.20
CA ILE A 212 -2.59 14.49 4.41
C ILE A 212 -2.00 15.42 5.48
N PHE A 213 -1.42 14.91 6.55
CA PHE A 213 -0.77 15.70 7.60
C PHE A 213 0.53 16.33 7.10
N VAL A 214 1.33 15.63 6.28
CA VAL A 214 2.53 16.17 5.63
C VAL A 214 2.16 17.14 4.53
N VAL A 215 1.09 16.90 3.76
CA VAL A 215 0.54 17.83 2.77
C VAL A 215 -0.11 19.03 3.45
N PHE A 216 -0.70 18.88 4.65
CA PHE A 216 -1.25 19.97 5.45
C PHE A 216 -0.15 20.75 6.19
N LYS A 217 0.89 20.08 6.71
CA LYS A 217 2.12 20.71 7.22
C LYS A 217 2.88 21.39 6.11
N TYR A 218 2.91 20.82 4.91
CA TYR A 218 3.49 21.42 3.70
C TYR A 218 2.62 22.56 3.21
N HIS A 219 1.28 22.48 3.23
CA HIS A 219 0.38 23.62 2.99
C HIS A 219 0.21 24.57 4.19
N LYS A 220 0.83 24.28 5.35
CA LYS A 220 0.98 25.22 6.47
C LYS A 220 2.32 25.92 6.36
N LEU A 221 3.40 25.19 6.08
CA LEU A 221 4.76 25.71 5.87
C LEU A 221 4.91 26.43 4.52
N ASN A 222 4.18 25.99 3.49
CA ASN A 222 3.89 26.67 2.22
C ASN A 222 2.45 27.26 2.24
N ARG A 223 1.85 27.42 3.43
CA ARG A 223 1.19 28.70 3.73
C ARG A 223 2.27 29.64 4.19
N HIS A 224 2.85 29.62 5.40
CA HIS A 224 3.93 30.55 5.82
C HIS A 224 4.93 30.98 4.70
N ALA A 225 5.54 30.09 3.91
CA ALA A 225 6.42 30.46 2.77
C ALA A 225 5.71 30.98 1.50
N ASN A 226 4.42 30.69 1.33
CA ASN A 226 3.45 31.31 0.41
C ASN A 226 2.47 32.26 1.16
N THR A 227 2.87 32.69 2.35
CA THR A 227 2.47 33.89 3.05
C THR A 227 3.64 34.82 2.75
N ASP A 228 4.91 34.49 3.08
CA ASP A 228 6.12 35.15 2.57
C ASP A 228 6.09 35.45 1.04
N LEU A 229 5.77 34.46 0.18
CA LEU A 229 5.67 34.64 -1.29
C LEU A 229 4.34 35.22 -1.79
N LYS A 230 3.36 35.52 -0.91
CA LYS A 230 2.01 36.00 -1.29
C LYS A 230 1.55 37.24 -0.49
N LEU A 231 2.28 37.58 0.57
CA LEU A 231 2.53 38.91 1.14
C LEU A 231 3.15 39.80 0.08
N GLN A 232 4.04 39.26 -0.77
CA GLN A 232 4.41 39.92 -2.03
C GLN A 232 3.23 40.13 -3.03
N GLY A 233 2.02 39.64 -2.71
CA GLY A 233 0.82 39.75 -3.55
C GLY A 233 -0.30 40.61 -2.97
N TRP A 234 -0.48 40.67 -1.64
CA TRP A 234 -1.52 41.46 -0.96
C TRP A 234 -1.06 42.06 0.38
N GLU A 235 0.18 42.55 0.46
CA GLU A 235 0.52 43.54 1.49
C GLU A 235 -0.41 44.76 1.31
N ARG A 236 -1.42 44.89 2.18
CA ARG A 236 -2.37 46.02 2.14
C ARG A 236 -1.74 47.23 2.81
N GLU A 237 -0.61 47.69 2.29
CA GLU A 237 -0.02 48.97 2.69
C GLU A 237 -0.92 50.12 2.23
N LEU A 238 -1.82 50.57 3.10
CA LEU A 238 -2.60 51.78 2.85
C LEU A 238 -1.78 52.97 3.36
N ASN A 239 -1.07 53.62 2.44
CA ASN A 239 -0.27 54.80 2.70
C ASN A 239 -1.06 56.06 2.29
N ALA A 240 -1.47 56.87 3.26
CA ALA A 240 -2.20 58.11 3.05
C ALA A 240 -1.51 59.29 3.75
N ARG A 241 -1.84 60.53 3.34
CA ARG A 241 -1.41 61.73 4.09
C ARG A 241 -2.44 62.08 5.16
N VAL A 242 -3.63 62.47 4.73
CA VAL A 242 -4.76 62.77 5.62
C VAL A 242 -5.85 61.74 5.33
N LEU A 243 -6.40 61.15 6.38
CA LEU A 243 -7.58 60.30 6.37
C LEU A 243 -8.56 60.89 7.38
N GLU A 244 -9.66 61.42 6.86
CA GLU A 244 -10.72 62.14 7.57
C GLU A 244 -12.01 61.30 7.44
N GLU A 245 -12.82 61.20 8.49
CA GLU A 245 -14.07 60.40 8.56
C GLU A 245 -13.93 58.92 8.12
N CYS A 246 -12.73 58.33 8.15
CA CYS A 246 -12.48 57.03 7.52
C CYS A 246 -13.00 55.85 8.36
N LYS A 247 -13.98 55.11 7.83
CA LYS A 247 -14.56 53.93 8.48
C LYS A 247 -14.10 52.63 7.83
N LEU A 248 -13.29 51.83 8.53
CA LEU A 248 -12.83 50.52 8.09
C LEU A 248 -13.33 49.43 9.04
N ASN A 249 -14.16 48.52 8.50
CA ASN A 249 -14.75 47.41 9.25
C ASN A 249 -14.28 46.07 8.67
N ALA A 250 -13.73 45.20 9.50
CA ALA A 250 -13.22 43.89 9.08
C ALA A 250 -13.56 42.77 10.09
N THR A 251 -13.61 41.51 9.63
CA THR A 251 -13.71 40.36 10.54
C THR A 251 -12.34 39.93 11.04
N VAL A 252 -11.35 39.88 10.16
CA VAL A 252 -9.97 39.51 10.49
C VAL A 252 -9.05 40.38 9.65
N LEU A 253 -8.02 40.94 10.28
CA LEU A 253 -6.92 41.67 9.65
C LEU A 253 -5.61 41.03 10.12
N GLU A 254 -4.98 40.25 9.25
CA GLU A 254 -3.67 39.63 9.43
C GLU A 254 -2.64 40.45 8.63
N GLU A 255 -1.44 40.68 9.19
CA GLU A 255 -0.27 41.23 8.50
C GLU A 255 -0.52 42.60 7.81
N THR A 256 -1.40 43.44 8.36
CA THR A 256 -1.81 44.71 7.72
C THR A 256 -0.96 45.90 8.16
N LYS A 257 -0.67 46.82 7.22
CA LYS A 257 0.05 48.06 7.49
C LYS A 257 -0.78 49.27 7.06
N LEU A 258 -1.17 50.10 8.03
CA LEU A 258 -1.86 51.37 7.78
C LEU A 258 -0.93 52.51 8.22
N ASN A 259 -0.49 53.33 7.26
CA ASN A 259 0.36 54.48 7.53
C ASN A 259 -0.36 55.77 7.11
N ALA A 260 -0.54 56.68 8.06
CA ALA A 260 -1.10 58.01 7.84
C ALA A 260 -0.16 59.08 8.40
N THR A 261 -0.26 60.32 7.91
CA THR A 261 0.27 61.47 8.70
C THR A 261 -0.78 61.94 9.68
N VAL A 262 -2.03 62.17 9.24
CA VAL A 262 -3.16 62.54 10.10
C VAL A 262 -4.28 61.54 9.89
N LEU A 263 -4.82 61.03 11.01
CA LEU A 263 -6.06 60.27 11.11
C LEU A 263 -6.99 61.05 12.03
N GLU A 264 -8.08 61.56 11.46
CA GLU A 264 -9.03 62.47 12.10
C GLU A 264 -10.44 61.87 11.96
N GLU A 265 -11.25 61.93 13.03
CA GLU A 265 -12.62 61.38 13.11
C GLU A 265 -12.79 59.92 12.61
N SER A 266 -11.72 59.11 12.64
CA SER A 266 -11.66 57.84 11.93
C SER A 266 -12.02 56.64 12.83
N GLU A 267 -12.73 55.65 12.27
CA GLU A 267 -13.19 54.46 12.99
C GLU A 267 -12.67 53.16 12.35
N LEU A 268 -11.75 52.50 13.03
CA LEU A 268 -11.23 51.18 12.66
C LEU A 268 -11.82 50.12 13.60
N ASN A 269 -12.69 49.26 13.06
CA ASN A 269 -13.28 48.15 13.82
C ASN A 269 -12.87 46.81 13.21
N ALA A 270 -12.28 45.92 14.02
CA ALA A 270 -12.06 44.53 13.64
C ALA A 270 -12.54 43.57 14.73
N ARG A 271 -12.74 42.29 14.39
CA ARG A 271 -12.89 41.25 15.41
C ARG A 271 -11.50 40.74 15.83
N VAL A 272 -10.65 40.35 14.88
CA VAL A 272 -9.25 39.97 15.13
C VAL A 272 -8.32 40.88 14.32
N LEU A 273 -7.27 41.37 14.98
CA LEU A 273 -6.10 42.04 14.40
C LEU A 273 -4.85 41.26 14.85
N GLU A 274 -4.08 40.75 13.90
CA GLU A 274 -2.93 39.86 14.10
C GLU A 274 -1.74 40.39 13.28
N GLU A 275 -0.54 40.38 13.85
CA GLU A 275 0.74 40.80 13.21
C GLU A 275 0.70 42.17 12.48
N SER A 276 -0.19 43.09 12.88
CA SER A 276 -0.48 44.31 12.13
C SER A 276 0.21 45.57 12.71
N GLU A 277 0.58 46.50 11.84
CA GLU A 277 1.20 47.79 12.17
C GLU A 277 0.32 48.98 11.77
N LEU A 278 -0.05 49.82 12.75
CA LEU A 278 -0.71 51.11 12.53
C LEU A 278 0.26 52.22 12.93
N ASN A 279 0.68 53.03 11.95
CA ASN A 279 1.57 54.16 12.17
C ASN A 279 0.87 55.47 11.77
N ALA A 280 0.73 56.39 12.71
CA ALA A 280 0.24 57.75 12.47
C ALA A 280 1.28 58.78 12.96
N THR A 281 1.22 60.03 12.47
CA THR A 281 1.85 61.12 13.24
C THR A 281 0.85 61.70 14.23
N VAL A 282 -0.36 62.03 13.79
CA VAL A 282 -1.47 62.50 14.63
C VAL A 282 -2.65 61.54 14.47
N LEU A 283 -3.22 61.14 15.61
CA LEU A 283 -4.51 60.45 15.75
C LEU A 283 -5.39 61.32 16.64
N GLU A 284 -6.44 61.88 16.06
CA GLU A 284 -7.33 62.88 16.66
C GLU A 284 -8.79 62.37 16.53
N GLU A 285 -9.57 62.47 17.62
CA GLU A 285 -10.95 61.98 17.75
C GLU A 285 -11.20 60.51 17.27
N SER A 286 -10.14 59.72 17.17
CA SER A 286 -10.14 58.46 16.42
C SER A 286 -10.41 57.24 17.31
N LYS A 287 -11.12 56.25 16.75
CA LYS A 287 -11.59 55.06 17.48
C LYS A 287 -11.05 53.78 16.86
N LEU A 288 -10.31 52.99 17.65
CA LEU A 288 -9.89 51.64 17.30
C LEU A 288 -10.56 50.64 18.23
N ASN A 289 -11.45 49.80 17.67
CA ASN A 289 -12.14 48.75 18.43
C ASN A 289 -11.75 47.36 17.88
N ALA A 290 -11.25 46.49 18.76
CA ALA A 290 -10.93 45.11 18.45
C ALA A 290 -11.59 44.16 19.48
N THR A 291 -11.79 42.89 19.13
CA THR A 291 -11.98 41.87 20.19
C THR A 291 -10.63 41.29 20.61
N VAL A 292 -9.81 40.87 19.65
CA VAL A 292 -8.44 40.37 19.89
C VAL A 292 -7.45 41.21 19.11
N LEU A 293 -6.38 41.63 19.78
CA LEU A 293 -5.18 42.24 19.23
C LEU A 293 -3.98 41.37 19.64
N GLU A 294 -3.30 40.78 18.66
CA GLU A 294 -2.21 39.82 18.85
C GLU A 294 -0.99 40.28 18.04
N GLU A 295 0.19 40.35 18.67
CA GLU A 295 1.47 40.83 18.11
C GLU A 295 1.47 42.25 17.48
N CYS A 296 0.38 43.02 17.63
CA CYS A 296 0.17 44.28 16.92
C CYS A 296 1.06 45.43 17.43
N LYS A 297 1.39 46.36 16.53
CA LYS A 297 2.15 47.59 16.82
C LYS A 297 1.33 48.81 16.46
N LEU A 298 1.08 49.68 17.45
CA LEU A 298 0.48 50.99 17.25
C LEU A 298 1.52 52.05 17.61
N ASN A 299 1.95 52.84 16.63
CA ASN A 299 2.87 53.96 16.82
C ASN A 299 2.19 55.27 16.41
N ALA A 300 2.14 56.23 17.33
CA ALA A 300 1.72 57.60 17.06
C ALA A 300 2.77 58.59 17.59
N THR A 301 2.79 59.82 17.06
CA THR A 301 3.47 60.90 17.80
C THR A 301 2.51 61.53 18.80
N VAL A 302 1.30 61.90 18.35
CA VAL A 302 0.22 62.43 19.18
C VAL A 302 -1.01 61.53 19.04
N LEU A 303 -1.60 61.19 20.19
CA LEU A 303 -2.94 60.62 20.33
C LEU A 303 -3.74 61.59 21.20
N GLU A 304 -4.77 62.20 20.62
CA GLU A 304 -5.60 63.25 21.21
C GLU A 304 -7.07 62.83 21.09
N GLU A 305 -7.84 62.96 22.18
CA GLU A 305 -9.25 62.53 22.32
C GLU A 305 -9.57 61.10 21.83
N SER A 306 -8.55 60.24 21.72
CA SER A 306 -8.62 58.98 20.97
C SER A 306 -8.94 57.78 21.87
N LYS A 307 -9.68 56.81 21.32
CA LYS A 307 -10.18 55.65 22.08
C LYS A 307 -9.73 54.33 21.48
N LEU A 308 -8.97 53.55 22.25
CA LEU A 308 -8.58 52.18 21.92
C LEU A 308 -9.30 51.20 22.85
N ASN A 309 -10.21 50.40 22.30
CA ASN A 309 -10.94 49.37 23.05
C ASN A 309 -10.59 47.97 22.51
N ALA A 310 -10.15 47.09 23.40
CA ALA A 310 -9.89 45.68 23.12
C ALA A 310 -10.60 44.78 24.15
N THR A 311 -10.85 43.51 23.82
CA THR A 311 -11.11 42.53 24.90
C THR A 311 -9.80 41.87 25.34
N VAL A 312 -8.96 41.43 24.40
CA VAL A 312 -7.64 40.84 24.66
C VAL A 312 -6.58 41.62 23.87
N LEU A 313 -5.47 41.93 24.54
CA LEU A 313 -4.24 42.49 23.99
C LEU A 313 -3.06 41.58 24.39
N GLU A 314 -2.48 40.87 23.43
CA GLU A 314 -1.43 39.87 23.63
C GLU A 314 -0.19 40.25 22.81
N GLU A 315 1.00 40.25 23.42
CA GLU A 315 2.30 40.64 22.82
C GLU A 315 2.37 42.05 22.16
N CYS A 316 1.35 42.87 22.37
CA CYS A 316 1.15 44.14 21.67
C CYS A 316 2.10 45.25 22.14
N LYS A 317 2.40 46.19 21.23
CA LYS A 317 3.32 47.31 21.45
C LYS A 317 2.65 48.63 21.06
N LEU A 318 2.27 49.42 22.05
CA LEU A 318 1.75 50.77 21.89
C LEU A 318 2.84 51.78 22.23
N ASN A 319 3.22 52.62 21.27
CA ASN A 319 4.16 53.72 21.47
C ASN A 319 3.52 55.05 21.07
N ALA A 320 3.49 56.01 21.99
CA ALA A 320 3.09 57.39 21.76
C ALA A 320 4.20 58.33 22.22
N THR A 321 4.28 59.55 21.68
CA THR A 321 5.05 60.61 22.37
C THR A 321 4.15 61.35 23.36
N VAL A 322 2.98 61.80 22.90
CA VAL A 322 1.94 62.42 23.73
C VAL A 322 0.66 61.58 23.63
N LEU A 323 0.04 61.35 24.79
CA LEU A 323 -1.31 60.84 24.95
C LEU A 323 -2.06 61.86 25.80
N GLU A 324 -3.06 62.51 25.19
CA GLU A 324 -3.84 63.61 25.76
C GLU A 324 -5.33 63.27 25.65
N GLU A 325 -6.08 63.44 26.73
CA GLU A 325 -7.53 63.11 26.88
C GLU A 325 -7.94 61.70 26.36
N SER A 326 -6.99 60.77 26.27
CA SER A 326 -7.17 59.51 25.54
C SER A 326 -7.50 58.34 26.45
N GLU A 327 -8.30 57.39 25.94
CA GLU A 327 -8.78 56.22 26.69
C GLU A 327 -8.28 54.91 26.07
N LEU A 328 -7.55 54.12 26.86
CA LEU A 328 -7.24 52.72 26.56
C LEU A 328 -8.05 51.81 27.49
N ASN A 329 -8.92 50.98 26.91
CA ASN A 329 -9.71 49.99 27.65
C ASN A 329 -9.41 48.57 27.14
N ALA A 330 -9.07 47.66 28.05
CA ALA A 330 -8.87 46.25 27.79
C ALA A 330 -9.56 45.39 28.86
N THR A 331 -9.91 44.14 28.56
CA THR A 331 -10.24 43.18 29.64
C THR A 331 -8.97 42.45 30.10
N VAL A 332 -8.22 41.88 29.17
CA VAL A 332 -6.94 41.20 29.41
C VAL A 332 -5.84 41.89 28.60
N LEU A 333 -4.71 42.11 29.26
CA LEU A 333 -3.49 42.69 28.72
C LEU A 333 -2.33 41.78 29.17
N GLU A 334 -1.73 41.06 28.23
CA GLU A 334 -0.76 39.99 28.47
C GLU A 334 0.50 40.23 27.63
N GLU A 335 1.69 40.06 28.23
CA GLU A 335 3.05 40.31 27.67
C GLU A 335 3.29 41.69 27.00
N SER A 336 2.30 42.59 27.10
CA SER A 336 2.19 43.79 26.29
C SER A 336 2.99 44.98 26.85
N LYS A 337 3.42 45.87 25.94
CA LYS A 337 4.27 47.03 26.23
C LYS A 337 3.60 48.33 25.81
N LEU A 338 3.46 49.24 26.77
CA LEU A 338 2.98 50.60 26.56
C LEU A 338 4.09 51.58 26.89
N ASN A 339 4.44 52.45 25.93
CA ASN A 339 5.42 53.51 26.12
C ASN A 339 4.80 54.85 25.70
N ALA A 340 4.78 55.81 26.62
CA ALA A 340 4.46 57.21 26.36
C ALA A 340 5.63 58.09 26.82
N THR A 341 5.79 59.30 26.26
CA THR A 341 6.66 60.30 26.92
C THR A 341 5.84 61.15 27.89
N VAL A 342 4.69 61.65 27.44
CA VAL A 342 3.70 62.38 28.25
C VAL A 342 2.36 61.64 28.20
N LEU A 343 1.72 61.52 29.35
CA LEU A 343 0.32 61.12 29.52
C LEU A 343 -0.35 62.22 30.33
N GLU A 344 -1.34 62.87 29.72
CA GLU A 344 -2.10 64.00 30.26
C GLU A 344 -3.59 63.67 30.16
N GLU A 345 -4.33 63.84 31.26
CA GLU A 345 -5.78 63.53 31.43
C GLU A 345 -6.25 62.12 30.94
N SER A 346 -5.30 61.22 30.72
CA SER A 346 -5.51 59.96 30.00
C SER A 346 -5.85 58.80 30.93
N LYS A 347 -6.70 57.88 30.46
CA LYS A 347 -7.22 56.75 31.27
C LYS A 347 -6.82 55.41 30.67
N LEU A 348 -6.20 54.57 31.51
CA LEU A 348 -5.83 53.20 31.17
C LEU A 348 -6.61 52.24 32.06
N ASN A 349 -7.55 51.49 31.49
CA ASN A 349 -8.38 50.55 32.22
C ASN A 349 -8.13 49.11 31.74
N ALA A 350 -7.79 48.23 32.67
CA ALA A 350 -7.62 46.79 32.44
C ALA A 350 -8.36 46.01 33.52
N THR A 351 -8.87 44.80 33.24
CA THR A 351 -9.30 43.91 34.35
C THR A 351 -8.13 43.07 34.84
N VAL A 352 -7.33 42.52 33.92
CA VAL A 352 -6.13 41.71 34.20
C VAL A 352 -4.93 42.30 33.46
N LEU A 353 -3.82 42.47 34.18
CA LEU A 353 -2.50 42.84 33.65
C LEU A 353 -1.50 41.74 34.03
N GLU A 354 -1.00 41.00 33.03
CA GLU A 354 -0.03 39.91 33.18
C GLU A 354 1.25 40.19 32.37
N GLU A 355 2.41 40.14 33.01
CA GLU A 355 3.75 40.44 32.44
C GLU A 355 3.95 41.84 31.78
N THR A 356 2.94 42.71 31.89
CA THR A 356 2.88 43.99 31.16
C THR A 356 3.91 45.02 31.63
N LYS A 357 4.30 45.91 30.72
CA LYS A 357 5.27 46.98 31.00
C LYS A 357 4.73 48.32 30.52
N LEU A 358 4.41 49.19 31.47
CA LEU A 358 3.96 50.57 31.29
C LEU A 358 5.12 51.52 31.58
N ASN A 359 5.55 52.30 30.59
CA ASN A 359 6.60 53.30 30.75
C ASN A 359 6.10 54.68 30.34
N ALA A 360 6.27 55.66 31.22
CA ALA A 360 6.01 57.07 30.98
C ALA A 360 7.22 57.91 31.40
N THR A 361 7.40 59.12 30.86
CA THR A 361 8.34 60.09 31.45
C THR A 361 7.61 61.08 32.36
N VAL A 362 6.47 61.59 31.93
CA VAL A 362 5.57 62.46 32.71
C VAL A 362 4.19 61.81 32.75
N LEU A 363 3.59 61.79 33.94
CA LEU A 363 2.18 61.48 34.19
C LEU A 363 1.53 62.71 34.83
N GLU A 364 0.51 63.29 34.20
CA GLU A 364 -0.26 64.44 34.68
C GLU A 364 -1.76 64.11 34.60
N GLU A 365 -2.49 64.29 35.71
CA GLU A 365 -3.95 64.05 35.87
C GLU A 365 -4.50 62.69 35.36
N SER A 366 -3.61 61.74 35.09
CA SER A 366 -3.93 60.46 34.45
C SER A 366 -4.28 59.35 35.45
N GLU A 367 -5.02 58.35 34.99
CA GLU A 367 -5.53 57.25 35.81
C GLU A 367 -5.16 55.88 35.22
N LEU A 368 -4.74 54.95 36.08
CA LEU A 368 -4.64 53.52 35.75
C LEU A 368 -5.57 52.73 36.67
N ASN A 369 -6.47 51.94 36.10
CA ASN A 369 -7.35 51.06 36.86
C ASN A 369 -7.09 49.60 36.46
N ALA A 370 -6.79 48.75 37.45
CA ALA A 370 -6.53 47.32 37.27
C ALA A 370 -7.11 46.52 38.44
N THR A 371 -7.79 45.40 38.17
CA THR A 371 -8.34 44.53 39.24
C THR A 371 -7.41 43.38 39.63
N VAL A 372 -6.58 42.93 38.69
CA VAL A 372 -5.56 41.89 38.87
C VAL A 372 -4.26 42.38 38.23
N LEU A 373 -3.14 42.24 38.96
CA LEU A 373 -1.80 42.66 38.60
C LEU A 373 -0.82 41.51 38.89
N GLU A 374 -0.35 40.84 37.85
CA GLU A 374 0.63 39.75 37.93
C GLU A 374 1.87 40.12 37.10
N GLU A 375 3.06 40.04 37.72
CA GLU A 375 4.40 40.35 37.16
C GLU A 375 4.59 41.73 36.47
N SER A 376 3.54 42.55 36.44
CA SER A 376 3.40 43.80 35.69
C SER A 376 4.10 44.99 36.35
N LYS A 377 4.63 45.92 35.54
CA LYS A 377 5.50 47.02 36.00
C LYS A 377 5.12 48.37 35.39
N LEU A 378 5.00 49.38 36.24
CA LEU A 378 4.84 50.79 35.87
C LEU A 378 6.12 51.58 36.23
N ASN A 379 6.74 52.20 35.22
CA ASN A 379 7.86 53.12 35.39
C ASN A 379 7.44 54.53 34.97
N ALA A 380 7.61 55.52 35.86
CA ALA A 380 7.41 56.93 35.56
C ALA A 380 8.54 57.76 36.18
N ARG A 381 9.00 58.82 35.49
CA ARG A 381 10.07 59.70 35.98
C ARG A 381 9.53 60.89 36.77
N GLU A 382 8.41 61.44 36.34
CA GLU A 382 7.68 62.53 36.98
C GLU A 382 6.20 62.14 37.09
N LYS A 383 5.60 62.34 38.27
CA LYS A 383 4.17 62.09 38.52
C LYS A 383 3.57 63.34 39.17
N LYS A 384 2.57 63.93 38.53
CA LYS A 384 1.71 64.98 39.08
C LYS A 384 0.27 64.48 39.06
N GLU A 385 -0.40 64.57 40.20
CA GLU A 385 -1.83 64.26 40.40
C GLU A 385 -2.30 62.89 39.83
N TRP A 386 -1.39 61.90 39.83
CA TRP A 386 -1.65 60.52 39.41
C TRP A 386 -2.45 59.72 40.45
N LYS A 387 -3.49 58.99 39.99
CA LYS A 387 -4.22 58.02 40.82
C LYS A 387 -3.67 56.59 40.59
N ASP A 388 -3.23 55.95 41.67
CA ASP A 388 -2.62 54.61 41.63
C ASP A 388 -3.63 53.52 42.01
N PRO A 389 -3.81 52.45 41.21
CA PRO A 389 -4.78 51.39 41.49
C PRO A 389 -4.41 50.53 42.70
N THR A 390 -3.17 50.61 43.20
CA THR A 390 -2.74 49.87 44.40
C THR A 390 -3.20 50.51 45.72
N VAL A 391 -3.98 51.61 45.69
CA VAL A 391 -4.51 52.28 46.87
C VAL A 391 -6.01 52.08 47.00
N CYS A 392 -6.41 51.14 47.88
CA CYS A 392 -7.73 51.03 48.51
C CYS A 392 -7.54 50.82 50.02
#